data_AF-A0A834WX62-F1
#
_entry.id   AF-A0A834WX62-F1
#
_cell.length_a   1.000
_cell.length_b   1.000
_cell.length_c   1.000
_cell.angle_alpha   90.00
_cell.angle_beta   90.00
_cell.angle_gamma   90.00
#
_symmetry.space_group_name_H-M   'P 1'
#
loop_
_entity.id
_entity.type
_entity.pdbx_description
1 polymer ?
#
loop_
_entity_poly.entity_id
_entity_poly.type
_entity_poly.pdbx_seq_one_letter_code
_entity_poly.pdbx_strand_id
1 'polypeptide(L)' 'MEGNVVKKMVLMLMMVVMGMLVFGVQSGESAIAIPMNPCTLPQCIAACKKALKAKYMSASCSTTSQGKLCICLGGST' A
#
# COMPACT_ATOMS: atom_id res chain seq x y z
N MET A 1 20.74 38.70 14.18
CA MET A 1 19.37 38.11 14.33
C MET A 1 19.27 36.72 13.70
N GLU A 2 20.38 36.00 13.50
CA GLU A 2 20.40 34.79 12.64
C GLU A 2 20.17 33.47 13.40
N GLY A 3 20.54 33.40 14.68
CA GLY A 3 20.47 32.14 15.44
C GLY A 3 19.06 31.64 15.78
N ASN A 4 18.04 32.49 15.73
CA ASN A 4 16.66 32.09 16.06
C ASN A 4 15.95 31.42 14.88
N VAL A 5 16.28 31.82 13.65
CA VAL A 5 15.71 31.28 12.42
C VAL A 5 16.23 29.86 12.17
N VAL A 6 17.54 29.64 12.36
CA VAL A 6 18.15 28.30 12.24
C VAL A 6 17.56 27.32 13.25
N LYS A 7 17.36 27.74 14.50
CA LYS A 7 16.73 26.90 15.54
C LYS A 7 15.30 26.50 15.17
N LYS A 8 14.50 27.43 14.63
CA LYS A 8 13.14 27.14 14.16
C LYS A 8 13.11 26.19 12.97
N MET A 9 14.05 26.36 12.03
CA MET A 9 14.17 25.47 10.86
C MET A 9 14.57 24.06 11.26
N VAL A 10 15.52 23.91 12.20
CA VAL A 10 15.93 22.61 12.75
C VAL A 10 14.78 21.94 13.50
N LEU A 11 14.02 22.69 14.31
CA LEU A 11 12.84 22.18 15.00
C LEU A 11 11.75 21.70 14.02
N MET A 12 11.50 22.45 12.96
CA MET A 12 10.56 22.06 11.89
C MET A 12 11.01 20.76 11.20
N LEU A 13 12.28 20.67 10.81
CA LEU A 13 12.85 19.46 10.20
C LEU A 13 12.75 18.25 11.13
N MET A 14 13.07 18.42 12.42
CA MET A 14 12.94 17.38 13.42
C MET A 14 11.48 16.91 13.56
N MET A 15 10.51 17.83 13.59
CA MET A 15 9.09 17.49 13.64
C MET A 15 8.61 16.74 12.39
N VAL A 16 9.08 17.12 11.19
CA VAL A 16 8.75 16.41 9.95
C VAL A 16 9.34 15.00 9.95
N VAL A 17 10.60 14.84 10.37
CA VAL A 17 11.24 13.52 10.47
C VAL A 17 10.55 12.65 11.53
N MET A 18 10.26 13.18 12.72
CA MET A 18 9.49 12.47 13.74
C MET A 18 8.09 12.12 13.23
N GLY A 19 7.44 13.03 12.52
CA GLY A 19 6.14 12.79 11.88
C GLY A 19 6.21 11.64 10.88
N MET A 20 7.25 11.60 10.03
CA MET A 20 7.46 10.51 9.08
C MET A 20 7.87 9.18 9.74
N LEU A 21 8.51 9.20 10.91
CA LEU A 21 8.84 8.02 11.69
C LEU A 21 7.63 7.46 12.46
N VAL A 22 6.77 8.33 12.99
CA VAL A 22 5.54 7.95 13.72
C VAL A 22 4.44 7.52 12.75
N PHE A 23 4.28 8.23 11.63
CA PHE A 23 3.55 7.76 10.46
C PHE A 23 4.45 6.89 9.58
N GLY A 24 5.38 6.16 10.22
CA GLY A 24 6.42 5.32 9.63
C GLY A 24 5.93 4.77 8.33
N VAL A 25 6.48 5.27 7.21
CA VAL A 25 6.19 4.89 5.80
C VAL A 25 5.05 3.90 5.83
N GLN A 26 3.82 4.40 5.97
CA GLN A 26 2.68 3.54 6.23
C GLN A 26 2.69 2.60 5.05
N SER A 27 3.12 1.36 5.31
CA SER A 27 3.52 0.36 4.34
C SER A 27 2.32 0.13 3.47
N GLY A 28 2.17 0.95 2.42
CA GLY A 28 0.87 1.19 1.81
C GLY A 28 0.38 -0.15 1.33
N GLU A 29 -0.63 -0.68 2.01
CA GLU A 29 -1.22 -1.96 1.66
C GLU A 29 -1.69 -1.79 0.21
N SER A 30 -0.92 -2.37 -0.70
CA SER A 30 -1.09 -2.15 -2.12
C SER A 30 -2.18 -3.11 -2.54
N ALA A 31 -3.40 -2.60 -2.60
CA ALA A 31 -4.55 -3.34 -3.10
C ALA A 31 -4.67 -3.17 -4.62
N ILE A 32 -4.68 -4.27 -5.37
CA ILE A 32 -4.87 -4.28 -6.82
C ILE A 32 -6.16 -5.01 -7.16
N ALA A 33 -7.01 -4.44 -8.00
CA ALA A 33 -8.19 -5.12 -8.52
C ALA A 33 -7.95 -5.60 -9.96
N ILE A 34 -8.14 -6.90 -10.21
CA ILE A 34 -8.00 -7.52 -11.52
C ILE A 34 -9.40 -7.98 -11.98
N PRO A 35 -9.95 -7.45 -13.08
CA PRO A 35 -11.22 -7.95 -13.61
C PRO A 35 -11.05 -9.39 -14.08
N MET A 36 -11.89 -10.31 -13.57
CA MET A 36 -11.76 -11.74 -13.85
C MET A 36 -13.13 -12.40 -13.79
N ASN A 37 -13.65 -12.83 -14.95
CA ASN A 37 -14.95 -13.48 -15.06
C ASN A 37 -14.82 -14.80 -15.84
N PRO A 38 -14.99 -15.97 -15.19
CA PRO A 38 -15.35 -16.19 -13.79
C PRO A 38 -14.20 -15.91 -12.80
N CYS A 39 -14.48 -15.30 -11.65
CA CYS A 39 -13.49 -15.19 -10.58
C CYS A 39 -13.43 -16.51 -9.82
N THR A 40 -12.34 -17.24 -10.01
CA THR A 40 -12.00 -18.42 -9.22
C THR A 40 -10.81 -18.09 -8.33
N LEU A 41 -10.93 -18.40 -7.04
CA LEU A 41 -9.89 -18.14 -6.04
C LEU A 41 -8.49 -18.63 -6.47
N PRO A 42 -8.29 -19.85 -7.01
CA PRO A 42 -6.95 -20.29 -7.41
C PRO A 42 -6.34 -19.47 -8.55
N GLN A 43 -7.13 -19.08 -9.56
CA GLN A 43 -6.64 -18.23 -10.66
C GLN A 43 -6.37 -16.80 -10.18
N CYS A 44 -7.21 -16.30 -9.29
CA CYS A 44 -7.05 -14.99 -8.66
C CYS A 44 -5.73 -14.94 -7.87
N ILE A 45 -5.45 -15.94 -7.03
CA ILE A 45 -4.18 -16.05 -6.29
C ILE A 45 -2.98 -16.11 -7.24
N ALA A 46 -3.04 -16.92 -8.31
CA ALA A 46 -1.94 -17.03 -9.26
C ALA A 46 -1.65 -15.70 -9.97
N ALA A 47 -2.70 -14.96 -10.37
CA ALA A 47 -2.58 -13.64 -10.96
C ALA A 47 -1.99 -12.62 -9.96
N CYS A 48 -2.49 -12.61 -8.72
CA CYS A 48 -1.99 -11.73 -7.66
C CYS A 48 -0.53 -12.01 -7.32
N LYS A 49 -0.12 -13.29 -7.24
CA LYS A 49 1.28 -13.68 -7.03
C LYS A 49 2.18 -13.22 -8.18
N LYS A 50 1.70 -13.23 -9.42
CA LYS A 50 2.45 -12.73 -10.58
C LYS A 50 2.59 -11.21 -10.56
N ALA A 51 1.54 -10.50 -10.12
CA ALA A 51 1.51 -9.04 -10.05
C ALA A 51 2.31 -8.48 -8.87
N LEU A 52 2.09 -9.00 -7.66
CA LEU A 52 2.69 -8.52 -6.40
C LEU A 52 4.01 -9.23 -6.04
N LYS A 53 4.29 -10.39 -6.64
CA LYS A 53 5.48 -11.21 -6.36
C LYS A 53 5.65 -11.45 -4.85
N ALA A 54 6.80 -11.05 -4.30
CA ALA A 54 7.13 -11.20 -2.88
C ALA A 54 6.27 -10.34 -1.95
N LYS A 55 5.55 -9.35 -2.48
CA LYS A 55 4.63 -8.53 -1.69
C LYS A 55 3.26 -9.16 -1.50
N TYR A 56 2.95 -10.28 -2.17
CA TYR A 56 1.64 -10.92 -2.09
C TYR A 56 1.32 -11.35 -0.65
N MET A 57 0.24 -10.83 -0.08
CA MET A 57 -0.29 -11.27 1.22
C MET A 57 -1.54 -12.12 1.06
N SER A 58 -2.55 -11.62 0.33
CA SER A 58 -3.82 -12.33 0.18
C SER A 58 -4.55 -11.94 -1.10
N ALA A 59 -5.55 -12.74 -1.47
CA ALA A 59 -6.42 -12.46 -2.60
C ALA A 59 -7.87 -12.84 -2.27
N SER A 60 -8.82 -12.06 -2.79
CA SER A 60 -10.25 -12.27 -2.60
C SER A 60 -11.03 -12.03 -3.88
N CYS A 61 -11.99 -12.89 -4.19
CA CYS A 61 -12.95 -12.63 -5.26
C CYS A 61 -14.09 -11.75 -4.73
N SER A 62 -14.33 -10.61 -5.37
CA SER A 62 -15.47 -9.75 -5.09
C SER A 62 -16.34 -9.60 -6.34
N THR A 63 -17.64 -9.38 -6.13
CA THR A 63 -18.60 -9.15 -7.21
C THR A 63 -19.01 -7.68 -7.17
N THR A 64 -18.80 -6.97 -8.27
CA THR A 64 -19.31 -5.62 -8.48
C THR A 64 -20.43 -5.63 -9.52
N SER A 65 -21.16 -4.52 -9.65
CA SER A 65 -22.20 -4.34 -10.68
C SER A 65 -21.66 -4.49 -12.12
N GLN A 66 -20.35 -4.34 -12.30
CA GLN A 66 -19.66 -4.49 -13.59
C GLN A 66 -19.08 -5.89 -13.84
N GLY A 67 -19.24 -6.84 -12.90
CA GLY A 67 -18.76 -8.22 -13.03
C GLY A 67 -17.98 -8.73 -11.82
N LYS A 68 -17.31 -9.87 -11.98
CA LYS A 68 -16.46 -10.48 -10.95
C LYS A 68 -15.04 -9.91 -11.06
N LEU A 69 -14.43 -9.60 -9.91
CA LEU A 69 -13.07 -9.06 -9.82
C LEU A 69 -12.28 -9.70 -8.69
N CYS A 70 -10.98 -9.81 -8.90
CA CYS A 70 -10.01 -10.37 -7.99
C CYS A 70 -9.27 -9.23 -7.29
N ILE A 71 -9.43 -9.10 -5.98
CA ILE A 71 -8.72 -8.14 -5.14
C ILE A 71 -7.45 -8.82 -4.64
N CYS A 72 -6.29 -8.24 -4.95
CA CYS A 72 -4.97 -8.66 -4.49
C CYS A 72 -4.50 -7.69 -3.41
N LEU A 73 -4.12 -8.19 -2.23
CA LEU A 73 -3.53 -7.37 -1.17
C LEU A 73 -2.04 -7.65 -1.09
N GLY A 74 -1.23 -6.59 -1.10
CA GLY A 74 0.21 -6.69 -0.93
C GLY A 74 0.75 -5.83 0.21
N GLY A 75 1.61 -6.43 1.03
CA GLY A 75 2.29 -5.76 2.12
C GLY A 75 3.65 -5.20 1.71
N SER A 76 4.12 -4.18 2.43
CA SER A 76 5.52 -3.75 2.36
C SER A 76 6.24 -4.34 3.56
N THR A 77 6.81 -5.54 3.40
CA THR A 77 7.85 -6.03 4.32
C THR A 77 9.12 -5.22 4.12
#